data_AF-A0A2X2STI5-F1
#
_entry.id   AF-A0A2X2STI5-F1
#
_cell.length_a   1.000
_cell.length_b   1.000
_cell.length_c   1.000
_cell.angle_alpha   90.00
_cell.angle_beta   90.00
_cell.angle_gamma   90.00
#
_symmetry.space_group_name_H-M   'P 1'
#
loop_
_entity.id
_entity.type
_entity.pdbx_description
1 polymer ?
#
loop_
_entity_poly.entity_id
_entity_poly.type
_entity_poly.pdbx_seq_one_letter_code
_entity_poly.pdbx_strand_id
1 'polypeptide(L)'
;MCPRNLAALATDNFTQGDLLAFLDDEMSPTSKAEQQRCAKLKASLDGYKWDGLRDHTDEAIDDDLWRRLSTDKASCLGRNCHWYKECPFFVARREIDEAEVVVANHALVMAALESDAVLPEAKNLLLVLDEGHHLADVARDALEMSAEVTAGYSRLQLDLFSKLVETCMAQFRPKSPPPLTMPERLTNHCGRSVRAAAVV
;
A
#
# COMPACT_ATOMS: atom_id res chain seq x y z
N MET A 1 -10.38 1.56 2.52
CA MET A 1 -10.07 1.28 3.94
C MET A 1 -9.86 -0.22 4.17
N CYS A 2 -9.04 -0.61 5.15
CA CYS A 2 -8.75 -1.98 5.57
C CYS A 2 -9.58 -2.36 6.82
N PRO A 3 -10.53 -3.32 6.76
CA PRO A 3 -11.37 -3.67 7.90
C PRO A 3 -10.59 -4.18 9.12
N ARG A 4 -9.46 -4.86 8.87
CA ARG A 4 -8.51 -5.33 9.88
C ARG A 4 -8.01 -4.16 10.73
N ASN A 5 -7.50 -3.12 10.08
CA ASN A 5 -6.93 -1.96 10.75
C ASN A 5 -8.03 -1.14 11.46
N LEU A 6 -9.19 -0.99 10.81
CA LEU A 6 -10.34 -0.34 11.43
C LEU A 6 -10.79 -1.05 12.71
N ALA A 7 -10.85 -2.39 12.70
CA ALA A 7 -11.18 -3.18 13.89
C ALA A 7 -10.12 -3.06 14.99
N ALA A 8 -8.83 -3.04 14.62
CA ALA A 8 -7.74 -2.83 15.56
C ALA A 8 -7.80 -1.45 16.23
N LEU A 9 -8.10 -0.39 15.47
CA LEU A 9 -8.20 0.97 16.01
C LEU A 9 -9.50 1.22 16.77
N ALA A 10 -10.54 0.40 16.57
CA ALA A 10 -11.83 0.53 17.25
C ALA A 10 -11.86 -0.14 18.64
N THR A 11 -10.93 -1.05 18.95
CA THR A 11 -10.96 -1.85 20.20
C THR A 11 -9.58 -2.06 20.79
N ASP A 12 -9.47 -2.15 22.12
CA ASP A 12 -8.17 -2.37 22.79
C ASP A 12 -7.64 -3.81 22.65
N ASN A 13 -8.51 -4.77 22.29
CA ASN A 13 -8.18 -6.19 22.22
C ASN A 13 -8.30 -6.72 20.79
N PHE A 14 -7.26 -6.49 19.99
CA PHE A 14 -7.17 -7.04 18.65
C PHE A 14 -6.38 -8.35 18.62
N THR A 15 -6.98 -9.43 18.13
CA THR A 15 -6.42 -10.78 18.21
C THR A 15 -5.81 -11.31 16.90
N GLN A 16 -5.89 -10.56 15.79
CA GLN A 16 -5.23 -10.96 14.54
C GLN A 16 -3.81 -10.40 14.49
N GLY A 17 -2.81 -11.30 14.40
CA GLY A 17 -1.42 -10.92 14.20
C GLY A 17 -1.21 -10.22 12.86
N ASP A 18 -0.32 -9.22 12.86
CA ASP A 18 0.12 -8.54 11.64
C ASP A 18 1.38 -9.23 11.07
N LEU A 19 1.64 -9.06 9.77
CA LEU A 19 2.90 -9.46 9.12
C LEU A 19 4.06 -8.52 9.46
N LEU A 20 3.87 -7.56 10.37
CA LEU A 20 4.80 -6.50 10.76
C LEU A 20 5.98 -7.03 11.60
N ALA A 21 6.69 -8.07 11.15
CA ALA A 21 7.95 -8.45 11.77
C ALA A 21 9.03 -7.34 11.67
N PHE A 22 8.80 -6.25 10.91
CA PHE A 22 9.83 -5.25 10.60
C PHE A 22 9.40 -3.78 10.43
N LEU A 23 8.13 -3.42 10.64
CA LEU A 23 7.67 -2.03 10.53
C LEU A 23 6.99 -1.65 11.85
N ASP A 24 7.59 -0.69 12.56
CA ASP A 24 7.17 -0.14 13.87
C ASP A 24 5.88 0.71 13.77
N ASP A 25 4.89 0.30 12.97
CA ASP A 25 3.58 0.93 13.02
C ASP A 25 2.78 0.31 14.17
N GLU A 26 2.89 0.90 15.36
CA GLU A 26 1.99 0.58 16.47
C GLU A 26 0.55 0.87 16.04
N MET A 27 -0.17 -0.18 15.66
CA MET A 27 -1.56 -0.12 15.24
C MET A 27 -2.48 -0.06 16.47
N SER A 28 -2.29 0.98 17.28
CA SER A 28 -3.08 1.27 18.48
C SER A 28 -3.71 2.67 18.40
N PRO A 29 -4.88 2.89 19.01
CA PRO A 29 -5.53 4.20 18.97
C PRO A 29 -4.72 5.24 19.76
N THR A 30 -4.46 6.40 19.16
CA THR A 30 -3.68 7.48 19.80
C THR A 30 -4.47 8.17 20.92
N SER A 31 -5.81 8.12 20.87
CA SER A 31 -6.68 8.69 21.89
C SER A 31 -8.01 7.96 21.99
N LYS A 32 -8.72 8.11 23.13
CA LYS A 32 -10.09 7.60 23.29
C LYS A 32 -11.07 8.21 22.28
N ALA A 33 -10.84 9.45 21.86
CA ALA A 33 -11.68 10.12 20.86
C ALA A 33 -11.51 9.47 19.48
N GLU A 34 -10.27 9.15 19.10
CA GLU A 34 -9.98 8.41 17.86
C GLU A 34 -10.59 7.01 17.89
N GLN A 35 -10.48 6.31 19.02
CA GLN A 35 -11.10 4.99 19.19
C GLN A 35 -12.62 5.03 19.02
N GLN A 36 -13.29 6.01 19.63
CA GLN A 36 -14.74 6.20 19.47
C GLN A 36 -15.12 6.51 18.02
N ARG A 37 -14.29 7.29 17.32
CA ARG A 37 -14.47 7.59 15.90
C ARG A 37 -14.35 6.33 15.05
N CYS A 38 -13.30 5.54 15.25
CA CYS A 38 -13.10 4.26 14.57
C CYS A 38 -14.25 3.28 14.86
N ALA A 39 -14.76 3.25 16.10
CA ALA A 39 -15.93 2.44 16.45
C ALA A 39 -17.20 2.88 15.70
N LYS A 40 -17.40 4.19 15.51
CA LYS A 40 -18.52 4.73 14.73
C LYS A 40 -18.40 4.42 13.23
N LEU A 41 -17.21 4.56 12.66
CA LEU A 41 -16.92 4.17 11.28
C LEU A 41 -17.14 2.67 11.08
N LYS A 42 -16.70 1.85 12.03
CA LYS A 42 -16.94 0.40 12.03
C LYS A 42 -18.44 0.08 12.04
N ALA A 43 -19.21 0.71 12.93
CA ALA A 43 -20.66 0.51 12.96
C ALA A 43 -21.34 0.94 11.65
N SER A 44 -20.82 1.97 10.98
CA SER A 44 -21.34 2.45 9.69
C SER A 44 -21.02 1.48 8.54
N LEU A 45 -19.82 0.89 8.55
CA LEU A 45 -19.41 -0.15 7.61
C LEU A 45 -20.22 -1.43 7.81
N ASP A 46 -20.29 -1.93 9.04
CA ASP A 46 -21.02 -3.17 9.40
C ASP A 46 -22.53 -3.02 9.10
N GLY A 47 -23.05 -1.78 9.18
CA GLY A 47 -24.43 -1.43 8.85
C GLY A 47 -24.67 -1.08 7.37
N TYR A 48 -23.69 -1.24 6.47
CA TYR A 48 -23.76 -0.89 5.05
C TYR A 48 -24.17 0.57 4.76
N LYS A 49 -23.96 1.49 5.71
CA LYS A 49 -24.15 2.93 5.51
C LYS A 49 -22.93 3.57 4.85
N TRP A 50 -21.79 2.90 4.94
CA TRP A 50 -20.53 3.29 4.34
C TRP A 50 -19.93 2.08 3.63
N ASP A 51 -19.42 2.28 2.42
CA ASP A 51 -18.83 1.23 1.58
C ASP A 51 -17.31 1.08 1.76
N GLY A 52 -16.69 1.90 2.62
CA GLY A 52 -15.25 1.83 2.90
C GLY A 52 -14.36 2.66 1.97
N LEU A 53 -14.94 3.44 1.06
CA LEU A 53 -14.24 4.48 0.27
C LEU A 53 -14.13 5.77 1.08
N ARG A 54 -12.97 6.43 1.05
CA ARG A 54 -12.70 7.63 1.88
C ARG A 54 -13.72 8.73 1.63
N ASP A 55 -14.08 8.93 0.38
CA ASP A 55 -14.89 10.08 -0.06
C ASP A 55 -16.39 9.82 0.06
N HIS A 56 -16.80 8.60 0.44
CA HIS A 56 -18.20 8.19 0.56
C HIS A 56 -18.71 8.23 2.01
N THR A 57 -18.07 9.04 2.86
CA THR A 57 -18.51 9.27 4.24
C THR A 57 -18.63 10.76 4.51
N ASP A 58 -19.66 11.15 5.27
CA ASP A 58 -19.85 12.54 5.73
C ASP A 58 -18.80 12.95 6.78
N GLU A 59 -18.08 11.99 7.35
CA GLU A 59 -17.05 12.26 8.34
C GLU A 59 -15.70 12.59 7.71
N ALA A 60 -15.17 13.77 8.00
CA ALA A 60 -13.85 14.20 7.50
C ALA A 60 -12.69 13.44 8.16
N ILE A 61 -12.26 12.32 7.57
CA ILE A 61 -11.13 11.52 8.08
C ILE A 61 -9.82 12.23 7.76
N ASP A 62 -9.00 12.50 8.78
CA ASP A 62 -7.67 13.10 8.63
C ASP A 62 -6.69 12.15 7.92
N ASP A 63 -5.67 12.70 7.28
CA ASP A 63 -4.74 11.92 6.46
C ASP A 63 -3.93 10.90 7.27
N ASP A 64 -3.57 11.24 8.52
CA ASP A 64 -2.82 10.32 9.38
C ASP A 64 -3.67 9.11 9.79
N LEU A 65 -4.89 9.34 10.23
CA LEU A 65 -5.84 8.29 10.54
C LEU A 65 -6.17 7.47 9.28
N TRP A 66 -6.37 8.10 8.12
CA TRP A 66 -6.62 7.38 6.88
C TRP A 66 -5.46 6.48 6.49
N ARG A 67 -4.22 6.95 6.63
CA ARG A 67 -3.01 6.16 6.38
C ARG A 67 -3.00 4.89 7.25
N ARG A 68 -3.31 5.01 8.55
CA ARG A 68 -3.41 3.86 9.47
C ARG A 68 -4.62 2.96 9.20
N LEU A 69 -5.75 3.53 8.74
CA LEU A 69 -6.95 2.78 8.35
C LEU A 69 -6.78 2.05 7.01
N SER A 70 -5.89 2.51 6.14
CA SER A 70 -5.54 1.87 4.88
C SER A 70 -4.38 0.89 5.08
N THR A 71 -4.11 0.05 4.08
CA THR A 71 -2.95 -0.84 4.09
C THR A 71 -2.42 -0.95 2.67
N ASP A 72 -1.12 -1.11 2.53
CA ASP A 72 -0.48 -1.37 1.25
C ASP A 72 -0.58 -2.85 0.87
N LYS A 73 -0.18 -3.17 -0.37
CA LYS A 73 -0.24 -4.55 -0.87
C LYS A 73 0.67 -5.50 -0.09
N ALA A 74 1.80 -5.00 0.44
CA ALA A 74 2.77 -5.81 1.16
C ALA A 74 2.29 -6.18 2.58
N SER A 75 1.61 -5.26 3.26
CA SER A 75 1.06 -5.48 4.62
C SER A 75 -0.33 -6.13 4.61
N CYS A 76 -0.96 -6.23 3.43
CA CYS A 76 -2.21 -6.96 3.27
C CYS A 76 -2.00 -8.48 3.41
N LEU A 77 -2.73 -9.10 4.35
CA LEU A 77 -2.71 -10.56 4.57
C LEU A 77 -3.38 -11.36 3.42
N GLY A 78 -4.04 -10.69 2.47
CA GLY A 78 -4.75 -11.33 1.37
C GLY A 78 -5.73 -12.40 1.85
N ARG A 79 -5.65 -13.61 1.27
CA ARG A 79 -6.52 -14.75 1.63
C ARG A 79 -6.38 -15.23 3.07
N ASN A 80 -5.28 -14.90 3.75
CA ASN A 80 -5.06 -15.24 5.15
C ASN A 80 -5.75 -14.23 6.11
N CYS A 81 -6.30 -13.13 5.58
CA CYS A 81 -7.03 -12.15 6.36
C CYS A 81 -8.39 -12.71 6.82
N HIS A 82 -8.78 -12.51 8.09
CA HIS A 82 -10.09 -12.93 8.58
C HIS A 82 -11.23 -12.21 7.82
N TRP A 83 -11.01 -10.93 7.51
CA TRP A 83 -11.95 -10.08 6.78
C TRP A 83 -11.87 -10.21 5.25
N TYR A 84 -11.12 -11.17 4.69
CA TYR A 84 -10.89 -11.23 3.23
C TYR A 84 -12.20 -11.22 2.42
N LYS A 85 -13.22 -11.96 2.87
CA LYS A 85 -14.50 -12.07 2.16
C LYS A 85 -15.34 -10.80 2.20
N GLU A 86 -15.22 -10.03 3.28
CA GLU A 86 -16.00 -8.81 3.56
C GLU A 86 -15.20 -7.53 3.28
N CYS A 87 -13.94 -7.67 2.85
CA CYS A 87 -13.07 -6.53 2.58
C CYS A 87 -13.60 -5.73 1.40
N PRO A 88 -13.94 -4.43 1.58
CA PRO A 88 -14.53 -3.63 0.51
C PRO A 88 -13.70 -3.61 -0.77
N PHE A 89 -12.36 -3.54 -0.63
CA PHE A 89 -11.45 -3.60 -1.76
C PHE A 89 -11.60 -4.90 -2.57
N PHE A 90 -11.66 -6.06 -1.91
CA PHE A 90 -11.80 -7.36 -2.60
C PHE A 90 -13.24 -7.64 -3.05
N VAL A 91 -14.24 -7.03 -2.42
CA VAL A 91 -15.63 -7.06 -2.89
C VAL A 91 -15.74 -6.28 -4.20
N ALA A 92 -15.36 -5.01 -4.22
CA ALA A 92 -15.35 -4.18 -5.42
C ALA A 92 -14.49 -4.79 -6.55
N ARG A 93 -13.35 -5.40 -6.21
CA ARG A 93 -12.51 -6.14 -7.16
C ARG A 93 -13.27 -7.27 -7.88
N ARG A 94 -14.09 -8.03 -7.14
CA ARG A 94 -14.88 -9.13 -7.70
C ARG A 94 -16.06 -8.63 -8.52
N GLU A 95 -16.65 -7.51 -8.12
CA GLU A 95 -17.75 -6.88 -8.86
C GLU A 95 -17.31 -6.38 -10.24
N ILE A 96 -16.05 -5.95 -10.40
CA ILE A 96 -15.48 -5.56 -11.70
C ILE A 96 -15.54 -6.72 -12.73
N ASP A 97 -15.37 -7.97 -12.30
CA ASP A 97 -15.33 -9.12 -13.22
C ASP A 97 -16.70 -9.42 -13.84
N GLU A 98 -17.79 -9.06 -13.15
CA GLU A 98 -19.18 -9.29 -13.59
C GLU A 98 -19.86 -8.02 -14.09
N ALA A 99 -19.22 -6.84 -13.94
CA ALA A 99 -19.77 -5.57 -14.33
C ALA A 99 -19.74 -5.35 -15.85
N GLU A 100 -20.87 -4.91 -16.41
CA GLU A 100 -20.95 -4.47 -17.81
C GLU A 100 -20.33 -3.08 -18.03
N VAL A 101 -20.39 -2.23 -17.00
CA VAL A 101 -19.88 -0.86 -17.03
C VAL A 101 -19.08 -0.59 -15.76
N VAL A 102 -17.84 -0.15 -15.93
CA VAL A 102 -16.94 0.22 -14.84
C VAL A 102 -16.57 1.69 -14.99
N VAL A 103 -16.80 2.48 -13.95
CA VAL A 103 -16.37 3.87 -13.88
C VAL A 103 -15.02 3.91 -13.16
N ALA A 104 -13.98 4.30 -13.88
CA ALA A 104 -12.62 4.41 -13.36
C ALA A 104 -12.04 5.80 -13.68
N ASN A 105 -11.18 6.31 -12.81
CA ASN A 105 -10.44 7.52 -13.11
C ASN A 105 -9.26 7.24 -14.06
N HIS A 106 -8.75 8.28 -14.73
CA HIS A 106 -7.64 8.15 -15.68
C HIS A 106 -6.38 7.52 -15.05
N ALA A 107 -6.06 7.88 -13.80
CA ALA A 107 -4.90 7.33 -13.11
C ALA A 107 -4.98 5.80 -12.95
N LEU A 108 -6.16 5.27 -12.59
CA LEU A 108 -6.39 3.84 -12.45
C LEU A 108 -6.35 3.14 -13.81
N VAL A 109 -6.90 3.75 -14.85
CA VAL A 109 -6.85 3.20 -16.23
C VAL A 109 -5.40 3.09 -16.70
N MET A 110 -4.58 4.13 -16.50
CA MET A 110 -3.17 4.12 -16.88
C MET A 110 -2.39 3.03 -16.11
N ALA A 111 -2.58 2.93 -14.80
CA ALA A 111 -1.94 1.89 -13.99
C ALA A 111 -2.39 0.46 -14.36
N ALA A 112 -3.65 0.30 -14.79
CA ALA A 112 -4.18 -0.98 -15.24
C ALA A 112 -3.56 -1.44 -16.57
N LEU A 113 -3.28 -0.50 -17.49
CA LEU A 113 -2.62 -0.79 -18.76
C LEU A 113 -1.16 -1.23 -18.58
N GLU A 114 -0.49 -0.80 -17.51
CA GLU A 114 0.89 -1.22 -17.21
C GLU A 114 0.97 -2.59 -16.53
N SER A 115 -0.05 -2.96 -15.75
CA SER A 115 0.04 -4.09 -14.82
C SER A 115 -0.88 -5.27 -15.11
N ASP A 116 -1.79 -5.17 -16.10
CA ASP A 116 -2.90 -6.12 -16.39
C ASP A 116 -3.68 -6.56 -15.12
N ALA A 117 -3.50 -5.79 -14.04
CA ALA A 117 -3.89 -6.05 -12.66
C ALA A 117 -5.39 -6.02 -12.40
N VAL A 118 -6.01 -5.03 -13.05
CA VAL A 118 -7.20 -4.35 -12.52
C VAL A 118 -8.36 -4.42 -13.50
N LEU A 119 -8.15 -4.05 -14.76
CA LEU A 119 -9.22 -4.05 -15.75
C LEU A 119 -9.16 -5.30 -16.62
N PRO A 120 -10.26 -5.69 -17.26
CA PRO A 120 -10.24 -6.71 -18.31
C PRO A 120 -9.20 -6.39 -19.38
N GLU A 121 -8.73 -7.41 -20.10
CA GLU A 121 -7.78 -7.22 -21.20
C GLU A 121 -8.25 -6.15 -22.18
N ALA A 122 -7.35 -5.24 -22.56
CA ALA A 122 -7.68 -4.08 -23.39
C ALA A 122 -8.41 -4.44 -24.70
N LYS A 123 -8.15 -5.63 -25.27
CA LYS A 123 -8.81 -6.13 -26.48
C LYS A 123 -10.32 -6.40 -26.32
N ASN A 124 -10.78 -6.60 -25.09
CA ASN A 124 -12.17 -6.91 -24.75
C ASN A 124 -12.89 -5.70 -24.13
N LEU A 125 -12.27 -4.51 -24.13
CA LEU A 125 -12.76 -3.34 -23.42
C LEU A 125 -13.16 -2.23 -24.40
N LEU A 126 -14.33 -1.63 -24.17
CA LEU A 126 -14.72 -0.37 -24.80
C LEU A 126 -14.40 0.77 -23.83
N LEU A 127 -13.41 1.59 -24.18
CA LEU A 127 -12.94 2.68 -23.32
C LEU A 127 -13.55 4.01 -23.77
N VAL A 128 -14.30 4.65 -22.88
CA VAL A 128 -14.78 6.02 -23.05
C VAL A 128 -13.98 6.89 -22.09
N LEU A 129 -13.23 7.85 -22.64
CA LEU A 129 -12.44 8.81 -21.87
C LEU A 129 -13.23 10.10 -21.76
N ASP A 130 -13.92 10.27 -20.65
CA ASP A 130 -14.56 11.54 -20.32
C ASP A 130 -13.52 12.56 -19.85
N GLU A 131 -13.72 13.84 -20.15
CA GLU A 131 -12.75 14.92 -19.85
C GLU A 131 -11.32 14.61 -20.32
N GLY A 132 -11.19 14.01 -21.51
CA GLY A 132 -9.92 13.54 -22.07
C GLY A 132 -8.84 14.60 -22.26
N HIS A 133 -9.16 15.88 -22.06
CA HIS A 133 -8.19 16.96 -22.03
C HIS A 133 -7.17 16.84 -20.87
N HIS A 134 -7.51 16.11 -19.80
CA HIS A 134 -6.59 15.80 -18.69
C HIS A 134 -5.65 14.62 -18.97
N LEU A 135 -5.89 13.84 -20.03
CA LEU A 135 -5.20 12.56 -20.25
C LEU A 135 -3.68 12.73 -20.39
N ALA A 136 -3.24 13.77 -21.09
CA ALA A 136 -1.81 14.04 -21.30
C ALA A 136 -1.08 14.36 -19.99
N ASP A 137 -1.73 15.08 -19.07
CA ASP A 137 -1.15 15.41 -17.77
C ASP A 137 -1.04 14.14 -16.91
N VAL A 138 -2.08 13.31 -16.86
CA VAL A 138 -2.06 12.04 -16.11
C VAL A 138 -1.01 11.07 -16.66
N ALA A 139 -0.84 11.01 -17.99
CA ALA A 139 0.19 10.18 -18.60
C ALA A 139 1.61 10.70 -18.30
N ARG A 140 1.79 12.02 -18.21
CA ARG A 140 3.07 12.64 -17.82
C ARG A 140 3.39 12.32 -16.36
N ASP A 141 2.42 12.42 -15.46
CA ASP A 141 2.62 12.14 -14.03
C ASP A 141 3.16 10.72 -13.79
N ALA A 142 2.73 9.74 -14.59
CA ALA A 142 3.26 8.36 -14.53
C ALA A 142 4.75 8.24 -14.91
N LEU A 143 5.28 9.21 -15.66
CA LEU A 143 6.67 9.27 -16.10
C LEU A 143 7.53 10.24 -15.27
N GLU A 144 6.92 10.99 -14.35
CA GLU A 144 7.62 11.94 -13.49
C GLU A 144 8.13 11.24 -12.21
N MET A 145 9.40 11.48 -11.87
CA MET A 145 10.00 10.98 -10.65
C MET A 145 10.92 12.04 -10.06
N SER A 146 10.73 12.34 -8.77
CA SER A 146 11.60 13.20 -7.99
C SER A 146 12.13 12.43 -6.80
N ALA A 147 13.45 12.48 -6.55
CA ALA A 147 14.09 11.75 -5.47
C ALA A 147 15.26 12.56 -4.86
N GLU A 148 15.47 12.42 -3.55
CA GLU A 148 16.64 12.97 -2.88
C GLU A 148 17.87 12.10 -3.16
N VAL A 149 18.87 12.68 -3.81
CA VAL A 149 20.11 12.00 -4.21
C VAL A 149 21.35 12.53 -3.50
N THR A 150 21.16 13.33 -2.45
CA THR A 150 22.26 13.87 -1.65
C THR A 150 23.10 12.72 -1.09
N ALA A 151 24.42 12.77 -1.29
CA ALA A 151 25.32 11.67 -0.92
C ALA A 151 25.19 11.23 0.56
N GLY A 152 24.96 12.18 1.47
CA GLY A 152 24.73 11.90 2.89
C GLY A 152 23.44 11.09 3.13
N TYR A 153 22.33 11.49 2.49
CA TYR A 153 21.06 10.79 2.56
C TYR A 153 21.16 9.40 1.94
N SER A 154 21.71 9.28 0.73
CA SER A 154 21.85 7.98 0.05
C SER A 154 22.75 7.02 0.82
N ARG A 155 23.83 7.49 1.45
CA ARG A 155 24.68 6.65 2.31
C ARG A 155 23.92 6.12 3.51
N LEU A 156 23.18 7.00 4.22
CA LEU A 156 22.36 6.59 5.36
C LEU A 156 21.32 5.53 4.95
N GLN A 157 20.62 5.73 3.83
CA GLN A 157 19.62 4.79 3.33
C GLN A 157 20.23 3.43 2.96
N LEU A 158 21.40 3.41 2.31
CA LEU A 158 22.09 2.16 1.97
C LEU A 158 22.60 1.40 3.21
N ASP A 159 23.05 2.12 4.25
CA ASP A 159 23.45 1.52 5.52
C ASP A 159 22.24 0.91 6.25
N LEU A 160 21.10 1.61 6.29
CA LEU A 160 19.84 1.10 6.85
C LEU A 160 19.33 -0.13 6.09
N PHE A 161 19.37 -0.08 4.75
CA PHE A 161 19.00 -1.20 3.90
C PHE A 161 19.87 -2.43 4.18
N SER A 162 21.19 -2.24 4.31
CA SER A 162 22.11 -3.35 4.61
C SER A 162 21.79 -4.03 5.95
N LYS A 163 21.52 -3.24 6.99
CA LYS A 163 21.10 -3.73 8.31
C LYS A 163 19.74 -4.43 8.28
N LEU A 164 18.80 -3.92 7.51
CA LEU A 164 17.49 -4.55 7.32
C LEU A 164 17.64 -5.92 6.65
N VAL A 165 18.42 -6.01 5.58
CA VAL A 165 18.69 -7.28 4.88
C VAL A 165 19.37 -8.29 5.82
N GLU A 166 20.35 -7.86 6.61
CA GLU A 166 21.00 -8.72 7.60
C GLU A 166 20.02 -9.27 8.64
N THR A 167 19.14 -8.40 9.17
CA THR A 167 18.10 -8.78 10.14
C THR A 167 17.11 -9.76 9.53
N CYS A 168 16.64 -9.49 8.30
CA CYS A 168 15.76 -10.37 7.55
C CYS A 168 16.41 -11.74 7.30
N MET A 169 17.69 -11.81 6.93
CA MET A 169 18.40 -13.08 6.73
C MET A 169 18.68 -13.83 8.02
N ALA A 170 18.82 -13.14 9.15
CA ALA A 170 18.97 -13.77 10.46
C ALA A 170 17.67 -14.48 10.88
N GLN A 171 16.53 -13.82 10.69
CA GLN A 171 15.21 -14.34 11.07
C GLN A 171 14.62 -15.31 10.03
N PHE A 172 14.79 -15.00 8.74
CA PHE A 172 14.25 -15.76 7.61
C PHE A 172 15.41 -16.25 6.74
N ARG A 173 15.80 -17.52 6.90
CA ARG A 173 16.87 -18.15 6.10
C ARG A 173 16.28 -18.91 4.92
N PRO A 174 16.18 -18.31 3.71
CA PRO A 174 15.73 -19.02 2.54
C PRO A 174 16.70 -20.16 2.20
N LYS A 175 16.18 -21.28 1.67
CA LYS A 175 17.00 -22.43 1.24
C LYS A 175 18.03 -22.04 0.16
N SER A 176 17.71 -21.05 -0.67
CA SER A 176 18.59 -20.50 -1.69
C SER A 176 18.66 -18.97 -1.52
N PRO A 177 19.61 -18.45 -0.73
CA PRO A 177 19.72 -17.01 -0.52
C PRO A 177 20.18 -16.28 -1.80
N PRO A 178 19.61 -15.12 -2.12
CA PRO A 178 20.08 -14.32 -3.25
C PRO A 178 21.55 -13.90 -3.07
N PRO A 179 22.35 -13.77 -4.15
CA PRO A 179 23.78 -13.50 -4.05
C PRO A 179 24.16 -12.21 -3.30
N LEU A 180 23.28 -11.21 -3.32
CA LEU A 180 23.46 -9.91 -2.67
C LEU A 180 23.01 -9.88 -1.20
N THR A 181 22.49 -10.98 -0.64
CA THR A 181 22.14 -11.02 0.79
C THR A 181 23.32 -11.40 1.69
N MET A 182 24.49 -11.73 1.11
CA MET A 182 25.74 -11.89 1.85
C MET A 182 26.23 -10.51 2.35
N PRO A 183 26.38 -10.28 3.66
CA PRO A 183 26.69 -8.96 4.23
C PRO A 183 27.93 -8.30 3.62
N GLU A 184 29.01 -9.07 3.41
CA GLU A 184 30.24 -8.57 2.81
C GLU A 184 30.06 -8.11 1.35
N ARG A 185 29.24 -8.84 0.58
CA ARG A 185 28.97 -8.50 -0.82
C ARG A 185 28.08 -7.28 -0.93
N LEU A 186 27.07 -7.19 -0.07
CA LEU A 186 26.14 -6.06 -0.01
C LEU A 186 26.88 -4.77 0.36
N THR A 187 27.66 -4.82 1.45
CA THR A 187 28.43 -3.67 1.92
C THR A 187 29.42 -3.17 0.86
N ASN A 188 30.13 -4.09 0.22
CA ASN A 188 31.03 -3.74 -0.88
C ASN A 188 30.30 -3.13 -2.08
N HIS A 189 29.11 -3.62 -2.40
CA HIS A 189 28.29 -3.09 -3.48
C HIS A 189 27.77 -1.69 -3.16
N CYS A 190 27.18 -1.48 -2.00
CA CYS A 190 26.72 -0.17 -1.52
C CYS A 190 27.87 0.86 -1.52
N GLY A 191 29.06 0.48 -1.03
CA GLY A 191 30.23 1.36 -1.05
C GLY A 191 30.76 1.70 -2.44
N ARG A 192 30.54 0.86 -3.46
CA ARG A 192 30.86 1.20 -4.86
C ARG A 192 29.84 2.19 -5.43
N SER A 193 28.56 1.99 -5.16
CA SER A 193 27.48 2.85 -5.65
C SER A 193 27.57 4.28 -5.12
N VAL A 194 27.88 4.47 -3.83
CA VAL A 194 28.09 5.81 -3.24
C VAL A 194 29.29 6.52 -3.86
N ARG A 195 30.38 5.79 -4.14
CA ARG A 195 31.56 6.37 -4.80
C ARG A 195 31.30 6.75 -6.25
N ALA A 196 30.49 5.98 -6.97
CA ALA A 196 30.09 6.32 -8.33
C ALA A 196 29.17 7.56 -8.36
N ALA A 197 28.26 7.69 -7.38
CA ALA A 197 27.36 8.84 -7.26
C ALA A 197 28.08 10.15 -6.88
N ALA A 198 29.26 10.07 -6.26
CA ALA A 198 30.07 11.25 -5.88
C ALA A 198 30.93 11.81 -7.03
N VAL A 199 30.91 11.18 -8.21
CA VAL A 199 31.72 11.58 -9.39
C VAL A 199 30.85 12.28 -10.46
N VAL A 200 29.53 12.34 -10.25
CA VAL A 200 28.57 13.11 -11.05
C VAL A 200 28.26 14.41 -10.32
#